data_AF-A0A8H5JLZ3-F1
#
_entry.id   AF-A0A8H5JLZ3-F1
#
_cell.length_a   1.000
_cell.length_b   1.000
_cell.length_c   1.000
_cell.angle_alpha   90.00
_cell.angle_beta   90.00
_cell.angle_gamma   90.00
#
_symmetry.space_group_name_H-M   'P 1'
#
loop_
_entity.id
_entity.type
_entity.pdbx_description
1 polymer ?
#
loop_
_entity_poly.entity_id
_entity_poly.type
_entity_poly.pdbx_seq_one_letter_code
_entity_poly.pdbx_strand_id
1 'polypeptide(L)'
;MSLSLSRMLILLPALAISAAALPHAPSPPGPTVPPVKCLRHNPSVQNGTLVDQLWEQNCDLVTKFLNNAFTAAQAAQTPEGTLESLQYYFVQDYYYLTLTVPHKAYLLKSLNKNESAAEQTSAINETVLDMTGDLEYAASFRHDLTSPDHLNVSSSVVKNAKLEPVLREYVDWLGGNTNLGWYLWSISRLPCIYGWAEIAYQLNQSSTTVRGTKFVDEWLTPNLEWSYGTKLSVELQEVLVANNNTETFAVANGLFRKALAYETAFFESALGKTIKG
;
A
#
# COMPACT_ATOMS: atom_id res chain seq x y z
N MET A 1 3.26 30.16 -5.47
CA MET A 1 2.75 29.85 -4.12
C MET A 1 1.28 30.20 -4.07
N SER A 2 0.41 29.20 -4.01
CA SER A 2 -0.98 29.34 -3.56
C SER A 2 -1.45 27.97 -3.11
N LEU A 3 -1.55 27.80 -1.79
CA LEU A 3 -2.20 26.68 -1.12
C LEU A 3 -3.71 26.92 -1.23
N SER A 4 -4.45 26.02 -1.87
CA SER A 4 -5.91 26.00 -1.79
C SER A 4 -6.34 24.74 -1.04
N LEU A 5 -6.30 24.84 0.30
CA LEU A 5 -7.13 24.03 1.17
C LEU A 5 -8.61 24.24 0.77
N SER A 6 -9.31 23.17 0.42
CA SER A 6 -10.77 23.11 0.57
C SER A 6 -11.20 21.66 0.70
N ARG A 7 -11.19 21.16 1.93
CA ARG A 7 -12.14 20.14 2.38
C ARG A 7 -12.91 20.74 3.55
N MET A 8 -14.08 21.30 3.23
CA MET A 8 -15.00 21.89 4.20
C MET A 8 -15.52 20.82 5.16
N LEU A 9 -15.50 21.18 6.45
CA LEU A 9 -16.20 20.52 7.54
C LEU A 9 -17.68 20.27 7.19
N ILE A 10 -18.19 19.09 7.53
CA ILE A 10 -19.62 18.89 7.81
C ILE A 10 -19.76 18.05 9.09
N LEU A 11 -20.16 18.74 10.16
CA LEU A 11 -20.82 18.22 11.36
C LEU A 11 -22.20 17.65 10.99
N LEU A 12 -22.68 16.59 11.66
CA LEU A 12 -24.11 16.26 11.86
C LEU A 12 -24.27 15.06 12.86
N PRO A 13 -25.47 14.80 13.43
CA PRO A 13 -25.74 14.92 14.86
C PRO A 13 -25.82 13.59 15.60
N ALA A 14 -25.61 13.65 16.92
CA ALA A 14 -25.80 12.55 17.85
C ALA A 14 -27.28 12.11 17.92
N LEU A 15 -27.53 10.82 17.70
CA LEU A 15 -28.79 10.15 18.02
C LEU A 15 -28.49 9.05 19.05
N ALA A 16 -28.95 9.30 20.27
CA ALA A 16 -28.87 8.40 21.40
C ALA A 16 -29.74 7.16 21.17
N ILE A 17 -29.16 5.97 21.40
CA ILE A 17 -29.93 4.75 21.62
C ILE A 17 -29.58 4.25 23.02
N SER A 18 -30.57 4.30 23.91
CA SER A 18 -30.52 3.67 25.22
C SER A 18 -30.44 2.15 25.08
N ALA A 19 -29.47 1.54 25.75
CA ALA A 19 -29.47 0.11 26.04
C ALA A 19 -29.40 -0.08 27.55
N ALA A 20 -30.53 -0.44 28.14
CA ALA A 20 -30.59 -0.95 29.50
C ALA A 20 -30.69 -2.49 29.43
N ALA A 21 -29.66 -3.19 29.91
CA ALA A 21 -29.75 -4.54 30.47
C ALA A 21 -28.50 -4.84 31.33
N LEU A 22 -28.74 -5.55 32.44
CA LEU A 22 -27.97 -5.67 33.68
C LEU A 22 -26.82 -6.73 33.66
N PRO A 23 -26.05 -6.91 34.75
CA PRO A 23 -24.59 -7.11 34.71
C PRO A 23 -24.19 -8.60 34.71
N HIS A 24 -23.07 -8.89 34.03
CA HIS A 24 -22.27 -10.06 34.32
C HIS A 24 -20.91 -9.60 34.85
N ALA A 25 -20.54 -10.15 36.01
CA ALA A 25 -19.29 -9.85 36.69
C ALA A 25 -18.09 -10.10 35.74
N PRO A 26 -17.09 -9.20 35.70
CA PRO A 26 -15.93 -9.40 34.87
C PRO A 26 -15.06 -10.52 35.46
N SER A 27 -14.77 -11.52 34.63
CA SER A 27 -13.71 -12.51 34.90
C SER A 27 -12.35 -11.80 35.06
N PRO A 28 -11.46 -12.28 35.94
CA PRO A 28 -10.16 -11.66 36.13
C PRO A 28 -9.34 -11.69 34.84
N PRO A 29 -8.61 -10.62 34.51
CA PRO A 29 -7.79 -10.58 33.31
C PRO A 29 -6.70 -11.65 33.42
N GLY A 30 -6.68 -12.54 32.44
CA GLY A 30 -5.56 -13.45 32.23
C GLY A 30 -4.27 -12.66 31.99
N PRO A 31 -3.09 -13.30 32.13
CA PRO A 31 -1.80 -12.63 32.00
C PRO A 31 -1.71 -11.88 30.68
N THR A 32 -1.58 -10.56 30.77
CA THR A 32 -1.35 -9.65 29.65
C THR A 32 0.03 -9.93 29.08
N VAL A 33 0.07 -10.70 27.99
CA VAL A 33 1.23 -10.74 27.10
C VAL A 33 1.52 -9.30 26.70
N PRO A 34 2.73 -8.76 26.95
CA PRO A 34 3.05 -7.41 26.51
C PRO A 34 2.81 -7.32 25.00
N PRO A 35 2.20 -6.23 24.51
CA PRO A 35 1.91 -6.10 23.09
C PRO A 35 3.21 -6.27 22.32
N VAL A 36 3.22 -7.22 21.37
CA VAL A 36 4.35 -7.41 20.47
C VAL A 36 4.49 -6.11 19.70
N LYS A 37 5.58 -5.39 19.94
CA LYS A 37 5.84 -4.13 19.24
C LYS A 37 6.56 -4.46 17.93
N CYS A 38 5.89 -4.36 16.81
CA CYS A 38 6.53 -4.45 15.49
C CYS A 38 7.39 -3.21 15.25
N LEU A 39 8.51 -3.42 14.54
CA LEU A 39 9.39 -2.35 14.11
C LEU A 39 8.67 -1.41 13.14
N ARG A 40 8.96 -0.11 13.29
CA ARG A 40 8.51 0.99 12.44
C ARG A 40 9.66 1.99 12.35
N HIS A 41 10.12 2.29 11.15
CA HIS A 41 11.31 3.10 10.90
C HIS A 41 10.97 4.50 10.38
N ASN A 42 9.80 4.70 9.76
CA ASN A 42 9.43 6.03 9.23
C ASN A 42 9.39 7.09 10.36
N PRO A 43 10.28 8.09 10.34
CA PRO A 43 10.36 9.10 11.39
C PRO A 43 9.23 10.13 11.35
N SER A 44 8.50 10.23 10.23
CA SER A 44 7.42 11.21 10.04
C SER A 44 6.09 10.77 10.64
N VAL A 45 5.91 9.47 10.92
CA VAL A 45 4.68 8.96 11.52
C VAL A 45 4.81 8.98 13.06
N GLN A 46 3.88 9.67 13.73
CA GLN A 46 3.91 9.84 15.18
C GLN A 46 3.12 8.72 15.88
N ASN A 47 3.49 8.43 17.13
CA ASN A 47 2.76 7.45 17.94
C ASN A 47 1.30 7.90 18.13
N GLY A 48 0.37 6.96 18.02
CA GLY A 48 -1.07 7.21 18.15
C GLY A 48 -1.75 7.79 16.92
N THR A 49 -1.03 8.02 15.80
CA THR A 49 -1.66 8.35 14.52
C THR A 49 -2.39 7.14 13.93
N LEU A 50 -3.27 7.35 12.94
CA LEU A 50 -4.01 6.26 12.29
C LEU A 50 -3.07 5.15 11.79
N VAL A 51 -2.02 5.52 11.05
CA VAL A 51 -1.07 4.56 10.47
C VAL A 51 -0.34 3.79 11.57
N ASP A 52 0.10 4.48 12.62
CA ASP A 52 0.75 3.84 13.77
C ASP A 52 -0.18 2.82 14.45
N GLN A 53 -1.45 3.17 14.67
CA GLN A 53 -2.44 2.25 15.25
C GLN A 53 -2.71 1.03 14.35
N LEU A 54 -2.87 1.22 13.04
CA LEU A 54 -3.06 0.13 12.08
C LEU A 54 -1.84 -0.80 12.04
N TRP A 55 -0.64 -0.22 12.11
CA TRP A 55 0.62 -0.95 12.14
C TRP A 55 0.74 -1.81 13.41
N GLU A 56 0.57 -1.20 14.59
CA GLU A 56 0.68 -1.89 15.89
C GLU A 56 -0.37 -3.01 16.04
N GLN A 57 -1.62 -2.79 15.60
CA GLN A 57 -2.68 -3.79 15.70
C GLN A 57 -2.52 -4.98 14.74
N ASN A 58 -1.61 -4.88 13.76
CA ASN A 58 -1.33 -5.94 12.81
C ASN A 58 0.13 -6.40 12.86
N CYS A 59 0.75 -6.29 14.05
CA CYS A 59 2.16 -6.63 14.27
C CYS A 59 2.56 -7.99 13.68
N ASP A 60 1.71 -9.01 13.78
CA ASP A 60 1.98 -10.35 13.26
C ASP A 60 2.19 -10.35 11.73
N LEU A 61 1.31 -9.68 10.98
CA LEU A 61 1.45 -9.57 9.52
C LEU A 61 2.48 -8.54 9.11
N VAL A 62 2.64 -7.44 9.87
CA VAL A 62 3.72 -6.48 9.65
C VAL A 62 5.07 -7.18 9.75
N THR A 63 5.30 -7.96 10.81
CA THR A 63 6.56 -8.70 10.97
C THR A 63 6.77 -9.70 9.83
N LYS A 64 5.72 -10.39 9.35
CA LYS A 64 5.83 -11.26 8.18
C LYS A 64 6.21 -10.48 6.92
N PHE A 65 5.56 -9.35 6.69
CA PHE A 65 5.76 -8.48 5.55
C PHE A 65 7.18 -7.86 5.54
N LEU A 66 7.68 -7.37 6.67
CA LEU A 66 9.02 -6.80 6.78
C LEU A 66 10.13 -7.85 6.62
N ASN A 67 9.86 -9.11 6.99
CA ASN A 67 10.79 -10.23 6.85
C ASN A 67 10.45 -11.10 5.64
N ASN A 68 9.99 -10.48 4.55
CA ASN A 68 9.61 -11.21 3.35
C ASN A 68 10.78 -11.98 2.74
N ALA A 69 10.54 -13.27 2.42
CA ALA A 69 11.57 -14.15 1.90
C ALA A 69 12.15 -13.69 0.56
N PHE A 70 11.33 -13.12 -0.33
CA PHE A 70 11.78 -12.63 -1.63
C PHE A 70 12.76 -11.46 -1.47
N THR A 71 12.39 -10.40 -0.74
CA THR A 71 13.25 -9.22 -0.60
C THR A 71 14.53 -9.55 0.19
N ALA A 72 14.45 -10.44 1.18
CA ALA A 72 15.62 -10.95 1.89
C ALA A 72 16.57 -11.77 0.99
N ALA A 73 16.03 -12.68 0.16
CA ALA A 73 16.82 -13.48 -0.78
C ALA A 73 17.50 -12.61 -1.84
N GLN A 74 16.78 -11.62 -2.39
CA GLN A 74 17.32 -10.65 -3.35
C GLN A 74 18.43 -9.79 -2.75
N ALA A 75 18.23 -9.30 -1.52
CA ALA A 75 19.24 -8.52 -0.80
C ALA A 75 20.50 -9.34 -0.50
N ALA A 76 20.35 -10.60 -0.11
CA ALA A 76 21.47 -11.49 0.22
C ALA A 76 22.14 -12.14 -1.01
N GLN A 77 21.56 -11.98 -2.22
CA GLN A 77 22.01 -12.64 -3.45
C GLN A 77 22.16 -14.16 -3.28
N THR A 78 21.15 -14.81 -2.70
CA THR A 78 21.17 -16.28 -2.59
C THR A 78 21.16 -16.93 -3.99
N PRO A 79 21.64 -18.17 -4.18
CA PRO A 79 21.78 -18.79 -5.51
C PRO A 79 20.49 -18.98 -6.33
N GLU A 80 19.32 -18.69 -5.77
CA GLU A 80 18.01 -18.95 -6.37
C GLU A 80 17.63 -17.87 -7.39
N GLY A 81 18.20 -17.94 -8.61
CA GLY A 81 17.76 -17.18 -9.79
C GLY A 81 17.37 -15.73 -9.50
N THR A 82 18.23 -15.00 -8.78
CA THR A 82 17.89 -13.71 -8.16
C THR A 82 17.50 -12.69 -9.22
N LEU A 83 18.29 -12.56 -10.29
CA LEU A 83 17.96 -11.64 -11.38
C LEU A 83 16.67 -12.04 -12.10
N GLU A 84 16.48 -13.32 -12.42
CA GLU A 84 15.29 -13.78 -13.13
C GLU A 84 14.01 -13.63 -12.29
N SER A 85 14.12 -13.88 -10.98
CA SER A 85 13.03 -13.68 -10.02
C SER A 85 12.72 -12.19 -9.86
N LEU A 86 13.75 -11.34 -9.86
CA LEU A 86 13.60 -9.88 -9.83
C LEU A 86 12.90 -9.37 -11.08
N GLN A 87 13.38 -9.79 -12.25
CA GLN A 87 12.76 -9.43 -13.53
C GLN A 87 11.31 -9.92 -13.58
N TYR A 88 11.04 -11.16 -13.14
CA TYR A 88 9.68 -11.70 -13.05
C TYR A 88 8.79 -10.83 -12.14
N TYR A 89 9.28 -10.45 -10.96
CA TYR A 89 8.59 -9.54 -10.05
C TYR A 89 8.27 -8.21 -10.73
N PHE A 90 9.25 -7.55 -11.36
CA PHE A 90 9.03 -6.26 -12.04
C PHE A 90 8.03 -6.37 -13.19
N VAL A 91 8.02 -7.49 -13.94
CA VAL A 91 6.98 -7.72 -14.95
C VAL A 91 5.60 -7.72 -14.31
N GLN A 92 5.41 -8.44 -13.20
CA GLN A 92 4.12 -8.46 -12.51
C GLN A 92 3.77 -7.09 -11.91
N ASP A 93 4.74 -6.39 -11.33
CA ASP A 93 4.53 -5.06 -10.75
C ASP A 93 4.13 -4.01 -11.81
N TYR A 94 4.67 -4.10 -13.03
CA TYR A 94 4.19 -3.31 -14.16
C TYR A 94 2.69 -3.52 -14.44
N TYR A 95 2.21 -4.76 -14.35
CA TYR A 95 0.77 -5.04 -14.47
C TYR A 95 -0.01 -4.52 -13.27
N TYR A 96 0.50 -4.62 -12.04
CA TYR A 96 -0.13 -4.02 -10.86
C TYR A 96 -0.35 -2.51 -11.06
N LEU A 97 0.69 -1.79 -11.45
CA LEU A 97 0.65 -0.34 -11.71
C LEU A 97 -0.39 -0.02 -12.80
N THR A 98 -0.35 -0.75 -13.92
CA THR A 98 -1.26 -0.48 -15.05
C THR A 98 -2.72 -0.82 -14.74
N LEU A 99 -2.98 -1.95 -14.07
CA LEU A 99 -4.33 -2.44 -13.82
C LEU A 99 -5.02 -1.70 -12.67
N THR A 100 -4.28 -1.02 -11.80
CA THR A 100 -4.86 -0.23 -10.70
C THR A 100 -5.25 1.19 -11.09
N VAL A 101 -4.73 1.75 -12.19
CA VAL A 101 -5.10 3.10 -12.66
C VAL A 101 -6.62 3.30 -12.80
N PRO A 102 -7.38 2.38 -13.45
CA PRO A 102 -8.82 2.55 -13.61
C PRO A 102 -9.60 2.58 -12.29
N HIS A 103 -9.04 2.07 -11.19
CA HIS A 103 -9.71 2.10 -9.88
C HIS A 103 -9.99 3.53 -9.41
N LYS A 104 -9.11 4.49 -9.73
CA LYS A 104 -9.29 5.90 -9.37
C LYS A 104 -10.53 6.51 -10.04
N ALA A 105 -10.85 6.12 -11.27
CA ALA A 105 -12.06 6.59 -11.95
C ALA A 105 -13.34 6.15 -11.23
N TYR A 106 -13.34 4.99 -10.54
CA TYR A 106 -14.50 4.55 -9.76
C TYR A 106 -14.73 5.40 -8.51
N LEU A 107 -13.69 6.05 -7.98
CA LEU A 107 -13.84 6.98 -6.84
C LEU A 107 -14.69 8.21 -7.21
N LEU A 108 -14.77 8.57 -8.50
CA LEU A 108 -15.67 9.64 -8.96
C LEU A 108 -17.14 9.33 -8.69
N LYS A 109 -17.52 8.06 -8.54
CA LYS A 109 -18.89 7.66 -8.15
C LYS A 109 -19.19 7.96 -6.68
N SER A 110 -18.15 8.17 -5.87
CA SER A 110 -18.25 8.46 -4.43
C SER A 110 -18.20 9.96 -4.11
N LEU A 111 -18.17 10.83 -5.12
CA LEU A 111 -18.23 12.28 -4.91
C LEU A 111 -19.52 12.69 -4.21
N ASN A 112 -19.41 13.70 -3.33
CA ASN A 112 -20.54 14.16 -2.55
C ASN A 112 -21.52 14.91 -3.46
N LYS A 113 -22.75 14.39 -3.60
CA LYS A 113 -23.79 14.96 -4.47
C LYS A 113 -24.23 16.37 -4.06
N ASN A 114 -23.91 16.80 -2.84
CA ASN A 114 -24.23 18.11 -2.32
C ASN A 114 -23.12 19.15 -2.58
N GLU A 115 -21.96 18.74 -3.11
CA GLU A 115 -20.90 19.66 -3.54
C GLU A 115 -21.37 20.52 -4.73
N SER A 116 -20.87 21.74 -4.78
CA SER A 116 -21.08 22.64 -5.91
C SER A 116 -20.51 22.06 -7.20
N ALA A 117 -21.01 22.52 -8.35
CA ALA A 117 -20.48 22.12 -9.65
C ALA A 117 -18.97 22.44 -9.79
N ALA A 118 -18.49 23.51 -9.15
CA ALA A 118 -17.07 23.88 -9.15
C ALA A 118 -16.21 22.88 -8.38
N GLU A 119 -16.66 22.46 -7.18
CA GLU A 119 -15.97 21.45 -6.36
C GLU A 119 -15.94 20.09 -7.07
N GLN A 120 -17.06 19.65 -7.63
CA GLN A 120 -17.12 18.42 -8.42
C GLN A 120 -16.17 18.48 -9.63
N THR A 121 -16.13 19.62 -10.34
CA THR A 121 -15.20 19.82 -11.46
C THR A 121 -13.74 19.74 -11.02
N SER A 122 -13.40 20.34 -9.87
CA SER A 122 -12.04 20.26 -9.31
C SER A 122 -11.66 18.81 -9.00
N ALA A 123 -12.52 18.07 -8.31
CA ALA A 123 -12.28 16.67 -7.95
C ALA A 123 -12.13 15.77 -9.17
N ILE A 124 -12.91 15.99 -10.24
CA ILE A 124 -12.77 15.29 -11.51
C ILE A 124 -11.41 15.60 -12.15
N ASN A 125 -11.03 16.88 -12.25
CA ASN A 125 -9.76 17.28 -12.86
C ASN A 125 -8.55 16.72 -12.09
N GLU A 126 -8.60 16.74 -10.76
CA GLU A 126 -7.57 16.16 -9.91
C GLU A 126 -7.45 14.65 -10.13
N THR A 127 -8.58 13.94 -10.21
CA THR A 127 -8.57 12.48 -10.47
C THR A 127 -8.01 12.16 -11.84
N VAL A 128 -8.38 12.93 -12.88
CA VAL A 128 -7.85 12.75 -14.23
C VAL A 128 -6.35 13.02 -14.29
N LEU A 129 -5.88 14.08 -13.61
CA LEU A 129 -4.46 14.39 -13.53
C LEU A 129 -3.67 13.29 -12.81
N ASP A 130 -4.19 12.81 -11.69
CA ASP A 130 -3.59 11.74 -10.89
C ASP A 130 -3.52 10.41 -11.68
N MET A 131 -4.58 10.06 -12.41
CA MET A 131 -4.56 8.91 -13.33
C MET A 131 -3.55 9.08 -14.48
N THR A 132 -3.40 10.30 -15.00
CA THR A 132 -2.42 10.59 -16.06
C THR A 132 -1.00 10.39 -15.53
N GLY A 133 -0.71 10.90 -14.32
CA GLY A 133 0.57 10.69 -13.66
C GLY A 133 0.89 9.22 -13.41
N ASP A 134 -0.09 8.40 -13.00
CA ASP A 134 0.14 6.96 -12.84
C ASP A 134 0.49 6.25 -14.16
N LEU A 135 -0.15 6.65 -15.27
CA LEU A 135 0.15 6.08 -16.59
C LEU A 135 1.54 6.48 -17.08
N GLU A 136 1.93 7.74 -16.86
CA GLU A 136 3.28 8.22 -17.15
C GLU A 136 4.33 7.47 -16.32
N TYR A 137 4.06 7.27 -15.02
CA TYR A 137 4.91 6.46 -14.15
C TYR A 137 5.02 5.01 -14.63
N ALA A 138 3.90 4.35 -14.95
CA ALA A 138 3.91 2.99 -15.49
C ALA A 138 4.66 2.88 -16.83
N ALA A 139 4.60 3.92 -17.68
CA ALA A 139 5.36 3.98 -18.91
C ALA A 139 6.87 4.11 -18.67
N SER A 140 7.29 4.94 -17.70
CA SER A 140 8.68 5.04 -17.26
C SER A 140 9.17 3.72 -16.68
N PHE A 141 8.38 3.11 -15.79
CA PHE A 141 8.71 1.81 -15.19
C PHE A 141 8.91 0.72 -16.26
N ARG A 142 8.09 0.72 -17.31
CA ARG A 142 8.26 -0.19 -18.45
C ARG A 142 9.53 0.11 -19.26
N HIS A 143 9.92 1.38 -19.38
CA HIS A 143 11.19 1.73 -20.01
C HIS A 143 12.34 1.07 -19.25
N ASP A 144 12.41 1.28 -17.93
CA ASP A 144 13.48 0.73 -17.08
C ASP A 144 13.46 -0.81 -17.11
N LEU A 145 12.29 -1.42 -17.08
CA LEU A 145 12.15 -2.87 -17.19
C LEU A 145 12.76 -3.44 -18.50
N THR A 146 12.66 -2.70 -19.61
CA THR A 146 13.06 -3.18 -20.95
C THR A 146 14.42 -2.66 -21.42
N SER A 147 15.02 -1.71 -20.71
CA SER A 147 16.30 -1.12 -21.08
C SER A 147 17.48 -2.06 -20.79
N PRO A 148 18.47 -2.17 -21.69
CA PRO A 148 19.67 -2.97 -21.48
C PRO A 148 20.53 -2.49 -20.30
N ASP A 149 20.45 -1.21 -19.95
CA ASP A 149 21.20 -0.62 -18.84
C ASP A 149 20.57 -0.93 -17.48
N HIS A 150 19.32 -1.44 -17.47
CA HIS A 150 18.51 -1.73 -16.29
C HIS A 150 18.26 -3.24 -16.16
N LEU A 151 17.00 -3.70 -16.28
CA LEU A 151 16.61 -5.10 -16.10
C LEU A 151 16.64 -5.90 -17.40
N ASN A 152 16.73 -5.25 -18.56
CA ASN A 152 16.89 -5.89 -19.87
C ASN A 152 15.87 -7.01 -20.18
N VAL A 153 14.61 -6.83 -19.78
CA VAL A 153 13.54 -7.77 -20.10
C VAL A 153 13.02 -7.48 -21.51
N SER A 154 12.87 -8.51 -22.34
CA SER A 154 12.38 -8.29 -23.70
C SER A 154 10.95 -7.73 -23.70
N SER A 155 10.67 -6.78 -24.60
CA SER A 155 9.34 -6.21 -24.73
C SER A 155 8.25 -7.24 -25.07
N SER A 156 8.62 -8.33 -25.76
CA SER A 156 7.71 -9.44 -26.06
C SER A 156 7.34 -10.23 -24.81
N VAL A 157 8.28 -10.47 -23.90
CA VAL A 157 8.01 -11.06 -22.59
C VAL A 157 7.03 -10.19 -21.82
N VAL A 158 7.32 -8.89 -21.67
CA VAL A 158 6.46 -7.98 -20.90
C VAL A 158 5.05 -7.97 -21.47
N LYS A 159 4.90 -7.95 -22.80
CA LYS A 159 3.59 -7.93 -23.47
C LYS A 159 2.80 -9.23 -23.29
N ASN A 160 3.48 -10.38 -23.31
CA ASN A 160 2.84 -11.70 -23.34
C ASN A 160 2.81 -12.40 -21.97
N ALA A 161 3.32 -11.74 -20.93
CA ALA A 161 3.36 -12.31 -19.60
C ALA A 161 1.95 -12.65 -19.10
N LYS A 162 1.88 -13.78 -18.41
CA LYS A 162 0.66 -14.18 -17.71
C LYS A 162 0.67 -13.53 -16.33
N LEU A 163 -0.46 -12.92 -15.98
CA LEU A 163 -0.68 -12.35 -14.67
C LEU A 163 -0.67 -13.46 -13.62
N GLU A 164 0.15 -13.31 -12.59
CA GLU A 164 0.21 -14.25 -11.47
C GLU A 164 -1.15 -14.24 -10.73
N PRO A 165 -1.69 -15.40 -10.32
CA PRO A 165 -3.01 -15.48 -9.69
C PRO A 165 -3.16 -14.55 -8.47
N VAL A 166 -2.14 -14.49 -7.60
CA VAL A 166 -2.18 -13.62 -6.42
C VAL A 166 -2.28 -12.14 -6.79
N LEU A 167 -1.61 -11.72 -7.86
CA LEU A 167 -1.68 -10.34 -8.34
C LEU A 167 -3.06 -10.02 -8.90
N ARG A 168 -3.64 -10.94 -9.68
CA ARG A 168 -5.01 -10.79 -10.19
C ARG A 168 -6.00 -10.60 -9.04
N GLU A 169 -5.95 -11.50 -8.05
CA GLU A 169 -6.82 -11.43 -6.89
C GLU A 169 -6.63 -10.14 -6.09
N TYR A 170 -5.38 -9.68 -5.96
CA TYR A 170 -5.08 -8.44 -5.26
C TYR A 170 -5.68 -7.22 -5.98
N VAL A 171 -5.45 -7.10 -7.29
CA VAL A 171 -6.01 -6.02 -8.12
C VAL A 171 -7.54 -6.04 -8.07
N ASP A 172 -8.16 -7.20 -8.27
CA ASP A 172 -9.62 -7.34 -8.25
C ASP A 172 -10.20 -6.94 -6.87
N TRP A 173 -9.52 -7.32 -5.78
CA TRP A 173 -9.90 -6.93 -4.43
C TRP A 173 -9.79 -5.41 -4.21
N LEU A 174 -8.70 -4.78 -4.65
CA LEU A 174 -8.55 -3.31 -4.61
C LEU A 174 -9.64 -2.61 -5.41
N GLY A 175 -10.00 -3.15 -6.58
CA GLY A 175 -11.08 -2.64 -7.42
C GLY A 175 -12.43 -2.73 -6.72
N GLY A 176 -12.72 -3.84 -6.04
CA GLY A 176 -13.93 -4.02 -5.23
C GLY A 176 -14.07 -3.01 -4.09
N ASN A 177 -12.94 -2.60 -3.49
CA ASN A 177 -12.89 -1.63 -2.41
C ASN A 177 -13.15 -0.18 -2.84
N THR A 178 -13.15 0.13 -4.15
CA THR A 178 -13.42 1.51 -4.63
C THR A 178 -14.80 2.03 -4.20
N ASN A 179 -15.77 1.14 -4.01
CA ASN A 179 -17.11 1.48 -3.54
C ASN A 179 -17.16 1.93 -2.07
N LEU A 180 -16.09 1.70 -1.30
CA LEU A 180 -15.98 2.14 0.09
C LEU A 180 -15.59 3.62 0.21
N GLY A 181 -15.37 4.30 -0.92
CA GLY A 181 -14.94 5.68 -0.99
C GLY A 181 -13.43 5.85 -0.80
N TRP A 182 -12.94 7.07 -1.09
CA TRP A 182 -11.52 7.38 -1.13
C TRP A 182 -10.77 7.01 0.17
N TYR A 183 -11.34 7.30 1.35
CA TYR A 183 -10.65 7.07 2.62
C TYR A 183 -10.32 5.59 2.86
N LEU A 184 -11.32 4.71 2.81
CA LEU A 184 -11.12 3.27 3.04
C LEU A 184 -10.34 2.61 1.90
N TRP A 185 -10.57 3.03 0.65
CA TRP A 185 -9.79 2.55 -0.48
C TRP A 185 -8.30 2.91 -0.35
N SER A 186 -7.98 4.14 0.07
CA SER A 186 -6.61 4.57 0.34
C SER A 186 -5.93 3.75 1.45
N ILE A 187 -6.67 3.39 2.51
CA ILE A 187 -6.15 2.50 3.57
C ILE A 187 -5.80 1.12 3.01
N SER A 188 -6.60 0.58 2.08
CA SER A 188 -6.31 -0.71 1.44
C SER A 188 -5.02 -0.72 0.61
N ARG A 189 -4.47 0.47 0.28
CA ARG A 189 -3.20 0.63 -0.46
C ARG A 189 -2.03 1.04 0.42
N LEU A 190 -2.26 1.28 1.70
CA LEU A 190 -1.24 1.78 2.62
C LEU A 190 0.00 0.87 2.67
N PRO A 191 -0.11 -0.48 2.73
CA PRO A 191 1.07 -1.36 2.70
C PRO A 191 1.98 -1.18 1.48
N CYS A 192 1.42 -0.95 0.29
CA CYS A 192 2.18 -0.67 -0.93
C CYS A 192 2.91 0.68 -0.82
N ILE A 193 2.19 1.73 -0.45
CA ILE A 193 2.69 3.12 -0.51
C ILE A 193 3.64 3.46 0.65
N TYR A 194 3.42 2.85 1.82
CA TYR A 194 4.20 3.10 3.04
C TYR A 194 5.15 1.94 3.36
N GLY A 195 4.67 0.70 3.24
CA GLY A 195 5.38 -0.48 3.75
C GLY A 195 6.63 -0.85 2.96
N TRP A 196 6.69 -0.55 1.67
CA TRP A 196 7.87 -0.85 0.85
C TRP A 196 9.11 -0.09 1.33
N ALA A 197 8.94 1.15 1.78
CA ALA A 197 10.03 1.94 2.34
C ALA A 197 10.51 1.42 3.71
N GLU A 198 9.63 0.81 4.51
CA GLU A 198 10.02 0.10 5.73
C GLU A 198 10.94 -1.10 5.42
N ILE A 199 10.59 -1.90 4.42
CA ILE A 199 11.44 -3.00 3.96
C ILE A 199 12.78 -2.46 3.44
N ALA A 200 12.75 -1.46 2.54
CA ALA A 200 13.95 -0.90 1.94
C ALA A 200 14.90 -0.33 3.00
N TYR A 201 14.38 0.41 3.98
CA TYR A 201 15.16 0.95 5.07
C TYR A 201 15.80 -0.16 5.91
N GLN A 202 15.02 -1.18 6.32
CA GLN A 202 15.54 -2.32 7.09
C GLN A 202 16.67 -3.03 6.34
N LEU A 203 16.48 -3.33 5.06
CA LEU A 203 17.51 -3.97 4.23
C LEU A 203 18.72 -3.08 4.03
N ASN A 204 18.54 -1.77 3.94
CA ASN A 204 19.64 -0.83 3.81
C ASN A 204 20.52 -0.75 5.06
N GLN A 205 19.98 -1.04 6.24
CA GLN A 205 20.76 -1.13 7.48
C GLN A 205 21.36 -2.53 7.71
N SER A 206 20.91 -3.55 6.96
CA SER A 206 21.38 -4.92 7.15
C SER A 206 22.81 -5.13 6.65
N SER A 207 23.62 -5.84 7.43
CA SER A 207 24.96 -6.29 7.04
C SER A 207 24.94 -7.44 6.02
N THR A 208 23.79 -8.09 5.83
CA THR A 208 23.63 -9.19 4.86
C THR A 208 23.30 -8.70 3.45
N THR A 209 23.04 -7.40 3.27
CA THR A 209 22.67 -6.83 1.97
C THR A 209 23.91 -6.65 1.10
N VAL A 210 23.95 -7.38 -0.01
CA VAL A 210 25.01 -7.32 -1.03
C VAL A 210 24.80 -6.09 -1.91
N ARG A 211 25.75 -5.15 -1.86
CA ARG A 211 25.72 -3.87 -2.60
C ARG A 211 26.17 -4.04 -4.06
N GLY A 212 25.79 -3.09 -4.90
CA GLY A 212 26.12 -3.09 -6.33
C GLY A 212 25.40 -4.19 -7.11
N THR A 213 24.20 -4.56 -6.66
CA THR A 213 23.35 -5.56 -7.30
C THR A 213 22.16 -4.89 -7.96
N LYS A 214 21.60 -5.53 -8.99
CA LYS A 214 20.39 -5.00 -9.67
C LYS A 214 19.22 -4.81 -8.70
N PHE A 215 19.07 -5.64 -7.68
CA PHE A 215 18.05 -5.43 -6.66
C PHE A 215 18.28 -4.13 -5.87
N VAL A 216 19.54 -3.83 -5.52
CA VAL A 216 19.88 -2.59 -4.80
C VAL A 216 19.61 -1.36 -5.65
N ASP A 217 19.99 -1.42 -6.92
CA ASP A 217 19.89 -0.28 -7.84
C ASP A 217 18.44 -0.02 -8.26
N GLU A 218 17.68 -1.06 -8.61
CA GLU A 218 16.35 -0.94 -9.23
C GLU A 218 15.20 -0.97 -8.20
N TRP A 219 15.37 -1.61 -7.04
CA TRP A 219 14.29 -1.76 -6.05
C TRP A 219 14.61 -1.11 -4.70
N LEU A 220 15.74 -1.45 -4.07
CA LEU A 220 16.02 -0.97 -2.71
C LEU A 220 16.20 0.55 -2.69
N THR A 221 17.08 1.08 -3.53
CA THR A 221 17.43 2.52 -3.52
C THR A 221 16.22 3.40 -3.84
N PRO A 222 15.41 3.14 -4.88
CA PRO A 222 14.23 3.95 -5.17
C PRO A 222 13.17 3.93 -4.06
N ASN A 223 13.11 2.86 -3.27
CA ASN A 223 12.15 2.71 -2.18
C ASN A 223 12.65 3.27 -0.83
N LEU A 224 13.85 3.87 -0.74
CA LEU A 224 14.31 4.46 0.52
C LEU A 224 13.57 5.75 0.92
N GLU A 225 12.90 6.39 -0.03
CA GLU A 225 12.21 7.65 0.18
C GLU A 225 10.82 7.45 0.81
N TRP A 226 10.55 8.21 1.86
CA TRP A 226 9.30 8.13 2.63
C TRP A 226 8.19 9.06 2.11
N SER A 227 8.50 9.94 1.15
CA SER A 227 7.67 11.08 0.78
C SER A 227 6.23 10.69 0.42
N TYR A 228 6.04 9.62 -0.35
CA TYR A 228 4.72 9.10 -0.73
C TYR A 228 3.93 8.57 0.47
N GLY A 229 4.54 7.69 1.28
CA GLY A 229 3.93 7.15 2.49
C GLY A 229 3.60 8.23 3.51
N THR A 230 4.49 9.21 3.70
CA THR A 230 4.28 10.35 4.59
C THR A 230 3.14 11.24 4.11
N LYS A 231 3.09 11.57 2.81
CA LYS A 231 2.00 12.37 2.23
C LYS A 231 0.65 11.69 2.46
N LEU A 232 0.51 10.41 2.12
CA LEU A 232 -0.73 9.68 2.31
C LEU A 232 -1.14 9.57 3.78
N SER A 233 -0.16 9.36 4.68
CA SER A 233 -0.41 9.30 6.13
C SER A 233 -1.00 10.61 6.65
N VAL A 234 -0.49 11.75 6.18
CA VAL A 234 -1.02 13.08 6.52
C VAL A 234 -2.44 13.24 6.00
N GLU A 235 -2.69 12.96 4.72
CA GLU A 235 -4.02 13.12 4.11
C GLU A 235 -5.09 12.24 4.79
N LEU A 236 -4.75 11.01 5.16
CA LEU A 236 -5.64 10.11 5.92
C LEU A 236 -5.90 10.62 7.34
N GLN A 237 -4.89 11.21 7.98
CA GLN A 237 -5.00 11.74 9.33
C GLN A 237 -5.88 13.01 9.37
N GLU A 238 -5.80 13.87 8.35
CA GLU A 238 -6.61 15.08 8.23
C GLU A 238 -8.11 14.77 8.15
N VAL A 239 -8.49 13.70 7.44
CA VAL A 239 -9.89 13.31 7.30
C VAL A 239 -10.38 12.33 8.36
N LEU A 240 -9.51 11.94 9.31
CA LEU A 240 -9.81 10.90 10.30
C LEU A 240 -11.07 11.24 11.09
N VAL A 241 -11.19 12.46 11.61
CA VAL A 241 -12.33 12.85 12.47
C VAL A 241 -13.68 12.71 11.74
N ALA A 242 -13.71 12.99 10.44
CA ALA A 242 -14.94 12.94 9.65
C ALA A 242 -15.32 11.50 9.24
N ASN A 243 -14.36 10.56 9.24
CA ASN A 243 -14.58 9.21 8.73
C ASN A 243 -14.51 8.14 9.83
N ASN A 244 -13.83 8.41 10.93
CA ASN A 244 -13.46 7.41 11.91
C ASN A 244 -14.45 7.36 13.08
N ASN A 245 -15.18 6.25 13.13
CA ASN A 245 -15.86 5.78 14.32
C ASN A 245 -15.38 4.34 14.60
N THR A 246 -15.86 3.72 15.67
CA THR A 246 -15.45 2.36 16.04
C THR A 246 -15.68 1.34 14.92
N GLU A 247 -16.77 1.46 14.17
CA GLU A 247 -17.09 0.56 13.05
C GLU A 247 -16.17 0.81 11.85
N THR A 248 -15.95 2.07 11.47
CA THR A 248 -15.04 2.42 10.36
C THR A 248 -13.60 2.00 10.66
N PHE A 249 -13.13 2.16 11.91
CA PHE A 249 -11.78 1.73 12.29
C PHE A 249 -11.60 0.22 12.14
N ALA A 250 -12.60 -0.58 12.55
CA ALA A 250 -12.55 -2.03 12.38
C ALA A 250 -12.45 -2.43 10.89
N VAL A 251 -13.19 -1.74 10.01
CA VAL A 251 -13.11 -1.93 8.56
C VAL A 251 -11.73 -1.52 8.03
N ALA A 252 -11.23 -0.35 8.40
CA ALA A 252 -9.89 0.13 8.05
C ALA A 252 -8.80 -0.86 8.46
N ASN A 253 -8.87 -1.37 9.69
CA ASN A 253 -7.95 -2.38 10.21
C ASN A 253 -8.01 -3.68 9.40
N GLY A 254 -9.22 -4.16 9.07
CA GLY A 254 -9.41 -5.33 8.22
C GLY A 254 -8.85 -5.16 6.80
N LEU A 255 -9.04 -3.98 6.19
CA LEU A 255 -8.48 -3.65 4.88
C LEU A 255 -6.95 -3.62 4.91
N PHE A 256 -6.36 -2.93 5.89
CA PHE A 256 -4.92 -2.84 6.06
C PHE A 256 -4.29 -4.24 6.26
N ARG A 257 -4.91 -5.06 7.14
CA ARG A 257 -4.51 -6.44 7.39
C ARG A 257 -4.52 -7.29 6.12
N LYS A 258 -5.59 -7.20 5.33
CA LYS A 258 -5.74 -7.98 4.09
C LYS A 258 -4.75 -7.52 3.02
N ALA A 259 -4.49 -6.22 2.94
CA ALA A 259 -3.48 -5.67 2.04
C ALA A 259 -2.06 -6.15 2.39
N LEU A 260 -1.67 -6.16 3.68
CA LEU A 260 -0.39 -6.74 4.11
C LEU A 260 -0.23 -8.21 3.68
N ALA A 261 -1.32 -8.99 3.77
CA ALA A 261 -1.31 -10.38 3.33
C ALA A 261 -1.11 -10.51 1.81
N TYR A 262 -1.77 -9.66 1.02
CA TYR A 262 -1.58 -9.63 -0.43
C TYR A 262 -0.18 -9.19 -0.84
N GLU A 263 0.35 -8.11 -0.26
CA GLU A 263 1.71 -7.65 -0.50
C GLU A 263 2.73 -8.76 -0.21
N THR A 264 2.60 -9.40 0.96
CA THR A 264 3.50 -10.49 1.35
C THR A 264 3.44 -11.64 0.36
N ALA A 265 2.23 -12.07 -0.02
CA ALA A 265 2.04 -13.17 -0.96
C ALA A 265 2.48 -12.80 -2.38
N PHE A 266 2.34 -11.53 -2.78
CA PHE A 266 2.80 -11.02 -4.06
C PHE A 266 4.32 -11.11 -4.18
N PHE A 267 5.06 -10.60 -3.19
CA PHE A 267 6.52 -10.76 -3.12
C PHE A 267 6.93 -12.24 -3.10
N GLU A 268 6.32 -13.05 -2.23
CA GLU A 268 6.61 -14.49 -2.12
C GLU A 268 6.35 -15.24 -3.44
N SER A 269 5.36 -14.80 -4.25
CA SER A 269 5.03 -15.43 -5.53
C SER A 269 6.15 -15.33 -6.57
N ALA A 270 7.04 -14.35 -6.45
CA ALA A 270 8.16 -14.16 -7.36
C ALA A 270 9.41 -14.97 -6.98
N LEU A 271 9.47 -15.53 -5.78
CA LEU A 271 10.65 -16.25 -5.28
C LEU A 271 10.97 -17.48 -6.15
N GLY A 272 12.18 -17.53 -6.69
CA GLY A 272 12.66 -18.61 -7.56
C GLY A 272 11.94 -18.72 -8.90
N LYS A 273 11.13 -17.73 -9.28
CA LYS A 273 10.46 -17.70 -10.59
C LYS A 273 11.44 -17.27 -11.66
N THR A 274 11.20 -17.76 -12.87
CA THR A 274 11.92 -17.34 -14.05
C THR A 274 10.96 -16.84 -15.10
N ILE A 275 11.41 -15.83 -15.84
CA ILE A 275 10.73 -15.39 -17.04
C ILE A 275 10.87 -16.49 -18.09
N LYS A 276 9.74 -17.04 -18.55
CA LYS A 276 9.71 -17.93 -19.71
C LYS A 276 9.51 -17.08 -20.97
N GLY A 277 10.50 -17.13 -21.86
CA GLY A 277 10.43 -16.55 -23.21
C GLY A 277 9.42 -17.26 -24.10
#